data_AF-A0A9W7EPS7-F1
#
_entry.id   AF-A0A9W7EPS7-F1
#
_cell.length_a   1.000
_cell.length_b   1.000
_cell.length_c   1.000
_cell.angle_alpha   90.00
_cell.angle_beta   90.00
_cell.angle_gamma   90.00
#
_symmetry.space_group_name_H-M   'P 1'
#
loop_
_entity.id
_entity.type
_entity.pdbx_description
1 polymer ?
#
loop_
_entity_poly.entity_id
_entity_poly.type
_entity_poly.pdbx_seq_one_letter_code
_entity_poly.pdbx_strand_id
1 'polypeptide(L)'
;TEYLSTLETQFGYSKVYFFLATLLSLTTFLFIIGGIKLISDLVGFVYPAYASFKAIDSADPNDDTQWLTYWVVFAIFSILESACGFIVSWIPFYFFIKLAFLVWLYHPNTMGAVVVYTQVIR
;
A
#
# COMPACT_ATOMS: atom_id res chain seq x y z
N THR A 1 -33.86 15.64 -18.63
CA THR A 1 -34.65 14.42 -18.94
C THR A 1 -34.63 14.08 -20.42
N GLU A 2 -34.65 15.07 -21.32
CA GLU A 2 -34.65 14.87 -22.79
C GLU A 2 -33.33 14.29 -23.36
N TYR A 3 -32.18 14.71 -22.82
CA TYR A 3 -30.86 14.15 -23.15
C TYR A 3 -30.71 12.66 -22.82
N LEU A 4 -31.43 12.17 -21.80
CA LEU A 4 -31.37 10.77 -21.40
C LEU A 4 -32.22 9.89 -22.31
N SER A 5 -33.34 10.42 -22.83
CA SER A 5 -34.19 9.72 -23.79
C SER A 5 -33.56 9.60 -25.18
N THR A 6 -32.78 10.59 -25.62
CA THR A 6 -32.04 10.50 -26.89
C THR A 6 -30.89 9.50 -26.83
N LEU A 7 -30.26 9.32 -25.67
CA LEU A 7 -29.24 8.28 -25.45
C LEU A 7 -29.85 6.88 -25.33
N GLU A 8 -31.05 6.76 -24.73
CA GLU A 8 -31.77 5.49 -24.58
C GLU A 8 -32.18 4.89 -25.93
N THR A 9 -32.65 5.71 -26.88
CA THR A 9 -32.96 5.26 -28.25
C THR A 9 -31.73 4.91 -29.08
N GLN A 10 -30.57 5.48 -28.77
CA GLN A 10 -29.32 5.24 -29.51
C GLN A 10 -28.59 3.96 -29.05
N PHE A 11 -28.66 3.64 -27.75
CA PHE A 11 -27.94 2.51 -27.16
C PHE A 11 -28.83 1.32 -26.77
N GLY A 12 -30.16 1.47 -26.72
CA GLY A 12 -31.10 0.36 -26.49
C GLY A 12 -31.11 -0.24 -25.06
N TYR A 13 -30.35 0.34 -24.12
CA TYR A 13 -30.27 -0.11 -22.73
C TYR A 13 -31.07 0.79 -21.79
N SER A 14 -31.69 0.21 -20.76
CA SER A 14 -32.51 0.96 -19.81
C SER A 14 -31.68 1.90 -18.91
N LYS A 15 -32.29 3.03 -18.49
CA LYS A 15 -31.69 4.03 -17.57
C LYS A 15 -31.11 3.41 -16.30
N VAL A 16 -31.63 2.26 -15.88
CA VAL A 16 -31.20 1.50 -14.70
C VAL A 16 -29.76 0.99 -14.85
N TYR A 17 -29.35 0.57 -16.06
CA TYR A 17 -27.98 0.10 -16.30
C TYR A 17 -26.95 1.22 -16.22
N PHE A 18 -27.28 2.41 -16.70
CA PHE A 18 -26.40 3.58 -16.60
C PHE A 18 -26.19 4.02 -15.14
N PHE A 19 -27.26 3.94 -14.33
CA PHE A 19 -27.20 4.21 -12.90
C PHE A 19 -26.42 3.13 -12.14
N LEU A 20 -26.63 1.84 -12.46
CA LEU A 20 -25.86 0.73 -11.90
C LEU A 20 -24.36 0.82 -12.23
N ALA A 21 -24.01 1.15 -13.48
CA ALA A 21 -22.63 1.27 -13.91
C ALA A 21 -21.90 2.43 -13.21
N THR A 22 -22.56 3.58 -13.05
CA THR A 22 -21.98 4.72 -12.31
C THR A 22 -21.85 4.41 -10.83
N LEU A 23 -22.82 3.72 -10.22
CA LEU A 23 -22.75 3.28 -8.82
C LEU A 23 -21.58 2.30 -8.60
N LEU A 24 -21.44 1.28 -9.46
CA LEU A 24 -20.37 0.28 -9.40
C LEU A 24 -18.98 0.90 -9.56
N SER A 25 -18.84 1.82 -10.53
CA SER A 25 -17.59 2.55 -10.77
C SER A 25 -17.21 3.41 -9.55
N LEU A 26 -18.18 4.11 -8.94
CA LEU A 26 -17.97 4.92 -7.73
C LEU A 26 -17.54 4.05 -6.53
N THR A 27 -18.19 2.91 -6.30
CA THR A 27 -17.80 1.99 -5.21
C THR A 27 -16.41 1.41 -5.42
N THR A 28 -16.05 1.06 -6.65
CA THR A 28 -14.71 0.54 -6.97
C THR A 28 -13.66 1.62 -6.76
N PHE A 29 -13.96 2.86 -7.15
CA PHE A 29 -13.07 4.01 -6.94
C PHE A 29 -12.85 4.33 -5.45
N LEU A 30 -13.90 4.30 -4.64
CA LEU A 30 -13.80 4.47 -3.19
C LEU A 30 -12.99 3.34 -2.53
N PHE A 31 -13.18 2.10 -3.00
CA PHE A 31 -12.40 0.95 -2.54
C PHE A 31 -10.92 1.06 -2.93
N ILE A 32 -10.61 1.65 -4.09
CA ILE A 32 -9.23 1.91 -4.51
C ILE A 32 -8.58 3.00 -3.63
N ILE A 33 -9.33 4.05 -3.26
CA ILE A 33 -8.79 5.15 -2.43
C ILE A 33 -8.53 4.71 -0.99
N GLY A 34 -9.43 3.94 -0.37
CA GLY A 34 -9.30 3.53 1.04
C GLY A 34 -8.78 2.11 1.25
N GLY A 35 -9.18 1.17 0.40
CA GLY A 35 -8.87 -0.26 0.54
C GLY A 35 -7.42 -0.60 0.23
N ILE A 36 -6.79 0.11 -0.72
CA ILE A 36 -5.36 -0.11 -1.04
C ILE A 36 -4.47 0.25 0.15
N LYS A 37 -4.82 1.29 0.91
CA LYS A 37 -4.08 1.66 2.13
C LYS A 37 -4.07 0.51 3.14
N LEU A 38 -5.24 -0.05 3.45
CA LEU A 38 -5.39 -1.19 4.36
C LEU A 38 -4.61 -2.41 3.88
N ILE A 39 -4.68 -2.74 2.59
CA ILE A 39 -3.93 -3.87 2.02
C ILE A 39 -2.42 -3.63 2.14
N SER A 40 -1.95 -2.41 1.86
CA SER A 40 -0.53 -2.08 1.97
C SER A 40 -0.01 -2.15 3.39
N ASP A 41 -0.81 -1.67 4.37
CA ASP A 41 -0.46 -1.70 5.79
C ASP A 41 -0.48 -3.15 6.31
N LEU A 42 -1.45 -3.97 5.88
CA LEU A 42 -1.51 -5.40 6.21
C LEU A 42 -0.31 -6.17 5.65
N VAL A 43 0.04 -5.96 4.38
CA VAL A 43 1.21 -6.63 3.77
C VAL A 43 2.51 -6.19 4.46
N GLY A 44 2.65 -4.89 4.74
CA GLY A 44 3.79 -4.32 5.47
C GLY A 44 3.89 -4.75 6.93
N PHE A 45 2.82 -5.30 7.52
CA PHE A 45 2.81 -5.78 8.90
C PHE A 45 2.90 -7.30 9.00
N VAL A 46 2.05 -8.04 8.28
CA VAL A 46 1.85 -9.49 8.47
C VAL A 46 3.07 -10.30 8.07
N TYR A 47 3.68 -10.01 6.92
CA TYR A 47 4.84 -10.77 6.44
C TYR A 47 6.08 -10.55 7.33
N PRO A 48 6.48 -9.30 7.64
CA PRO A 48 7.60 -9.04 8.55
C PRO A 48 7.33 -9.51 9.97
N ALA A 49 6.10 -9.46 10.47
CA ALA A 49 5.75 -10.02 11.78
C ALA A 49 5.98 -11.53 11.83
N TYR A 50 5.49 -12.28 10.82
CA TYR A 50 5.73 -13.71 10.72
C TYR A 50 7.23 -14.03 10.66
N ALA A 51 7.98 -13.29 9.84
CA ALA A 51 9.41 -13.52 9.69
C ALA A 51 10.22 -13.10 10.94
N SER A 52 9.78 -12.07 11.67
CA SER A 52 10.35 -11.70 12.98
C SER A 52 10.15 -12.81 14.01
N PHE A 53 8.96 -13.43 14.06
CA PHE A 53 8.73 -14.59 14.93
C PHE A 53 9.66 -15.76 14.60
N LYS A 54 9.86 -16.02 13.30
CA LYS A 54 10.79 -17.06 12.85
C LYS A 54 12.25 -16.73 13.18
N ALA A 55 12.63 -15.45 13.18
CA ALA A 55 13.97 -15.00 13.56
C ALA A 55 14.25 -15.15 15.06
N ILE A 56 13.25 -15.01 15.92
CA ILE A 56 13.41 -15.23 17.38
C ILE A 56 13.81 -16.68 17.70
N ASP A 57 13.34 -17.63 16.91
CA ASP A 57 13.72 -19.05 17.03
C ASP A 57 15.05 -19.38 16.32
N SER A 58 15.61 -18.43 15.55
CA SER A 58 16.91 -18.53 14.88
C SER A 58 18.04 -18.15 15.85
N ALA A 59 19.19 -18.80 15.72
CA ALA A 59 20.38 -18.45 16.50
C ALA A 59 21.28 -17.40 15.80
N ASP A 60 20.87 -16.89 14.62
CA ASP A 60 21.65 -15.92 13.85
C ASP A 60 21.33 -14.47 14.26
N PRO A 61 22.26 -13.75 14.91
CA PRO A 61 22.04 -12.37 15.35
C PRO A 61 21.88 -11.35 14.20
N ASN A 62 22.23 -11.74 12.96
CA ASN A 62 22.02 -10.87 11.80
C ASN A 62 20.54 -10.77 11.41
N ASP A 63 19.76 -11.83 11.65
CA ASP A 63 18.31 -11.84 11.37
C ASP A 63 17.59 -10.82 12.26
N ASP A 64 17.91 -10.79 13.55
CA ASP A 64 17.34 -9.83 14.51
C ASP A 64 17.62 -8.37 14.11
N THR A 65 18.85 -8.10 13.68
CA THR A 65 19.27 -6.75 13.27
C THR A 65 18.50 -6.29 12.02
N GLN A 66 18.24 -7.20 11.08
CA GLN A 66 17.49 -6.92 9.87
C GLN A 66 16.03 -6.58 10.17
N TRP A 67 15.34 -7.38 10.99
CA TRP A 67 13.94 -7.13 11.34
C TRP A 67 13.78 -5.88 12.21
N LEU A 68 14.68 -5.64 13.16
CA LEU A 68 14.64 -4.43 13.98
C LEU A 68 14.84 -3.16 13.13
N THR A 69 15.78 -3.17 12.19
CA THR A 69 16.00 -2.06 11.26
C THR A 69 14.77 -1.81 10.39
N TYR A 70 14.11 -2.88 9.90
CA TYR A 70 12.86 -2.78 9.16
C TYR A 70 11.77 -2.07 9.99
N TRP A 71 11.56 -2.48 11.25
CA TRP A 71 10.56 -1.89 12.12
C TRP A 71 10.81 -0.41 12.41
N VAL A 72 12.08 -0.01 12.58
CA VAL A 72 12.45 1.41 12.76
C VAL A 72 12.10 2.23 11.52
N VAL A 73 12.45 1.74 10.32
CA VAL A 73 12.12 2.42 9.06
C VAL A 73 10.60 2.50 8.87
N PHE A 74 9.89 1.39 9.12
CA PHE A 74 8.42 1.34 9.02
C PHE A 74 7.73 2.33 9.96
N ALA A 75 8.22 2.48 11.20
CA ALA A 75 7.70 3.44 12.16
C ALA A 75 7.91 4.89 11.72
N ILE A 76 9.09 5.24 11.21
CA ILE A 76 9.39 6.58 10.67
C ILE A 76 8.45 6.90 9.50
N PHE A 77 8.30 5.96 8.55
CA PHE A 77 7.38 6.12 7.43
C PHE A 77 5.92 6.28 7.89
N SER A 78 5.49 5.53 8.91
CA SER A 78 4.13 5.64 9.45
C SER A 78 3.87 7.01 10.09
N ILE A 79 4.85 7.56 10.81
CA ILE A 79 4.75 8.90 11.40
C ILE A 79 4.71 9.97 10.30
N LEU A 80 5.60 9.87 9.30
CA LEU A 80 5.62 10.80 8.17
C LEU A 80 4.32 10.76 7.37
N GLU A 81 3.76 9.58 7.14
CA GLU A 81 2.47 9.43 6.46
C GLU A 81 1.33 10.09 7.26
N SER A 82 1.32 9.89 8.58
CA SER A 82 0.33 10.54 9.45
C SER A 82 0.50 12.06 9.48
N ALA A 83 1.73 12.57 9.45
CA ALA A 83 2.02 14.01 9.46
C ALA A 83 1.77 14.68 8.11
N CYS A 84 2.03 13.97 7.00
CA CYS A 84 1.94 14.48 5.64
C CYS A 84 0.72 13.96 4.88
N GLY A 85 -0.32 13.47 5.56
CA GLY A 85 -1.49 12.83 4.92
C GLY A 85 -2.16 13.68 3.81
N PHE A 86 -2.13 15.00 3.94
CA PHE A 86 -2.60 15.93 2.89
C PHE A 86 -1.69 15.94 1.64
N ILE A 87 -0.38 15.89 1.81
CA ILE A 87 0.60 15.87 0.70
C ILE A 87 0.61 14.47 0.04
N VAL A 88 0.50 13.42 0.85
CA VAL A 88 0.48 12.03 0.40
C VAL A 88 -0.77 11.73 -0.46
N SER A 89 -1.92 12.29 -0.10
CA SER A 89 -3.16 12.15 -0.89
C SER A 89 -3.14 12.89 -2.22
N TRP A 90 -2.25 13.86 -2.40
CA TRP A 90 -2.03 14.57 -3.66
C TRP A 90 -1.11 13.82 -4.65
N ILE A 91 -0.33 12.85 -4.17
CA ILE A 91 0.60 12.07 -5.01
C ILE A 91 -0.10 10.79 -5.50
N PRO A 92 -0.49 10.70 -6.78
CA PRO A 92 -1.01 9.45 -7.33
C PRO A 92 0.08 8.36 -7.28
N PHE A 93 -0.32 7.12 -6.93
CA PHE A 93 0.54 5.94 -6.79
C PHE A 93 1.51 5.88 -5.59
N TYR A 94 1.41 6.79 -4.61
CA TYR A 94 2.25 6.75 -3.41
C TYR A 94 2.29 5.39 -2.70
N PHE A 95 1.13 4.74 -2.51
CA PHE A 95 1.05 3.44 -1.84
C PHE A 95 1.76 2.31 -2.60
N PHE A 96 1.81 2.37 -3.93
CA PHE A 96 2.57 1.40 -4.73
C PHE A 96 4.07 1.61 -4.56
N ILE A 97 4.53 2.87 -4.49
CA ILE A 97 5.93 3.22 -4.26
C ILE A 97 6.34 2.82 -2.83
N LYS A 98 5.50 3.12 -1.83
CA LYS A 98 5.70 2.69 -0.42
C LYS A 98 5.83 1.17 -0.34
N LEU A 99 4.94 0.44 -1.01
CA LEU A 99 4.98 -1.03 -1.02
C LEU A 99 6.22 -1.56 -1.73
N ALA A 100 6.58 -1.02 -2.89
CA ALA A 100 7.81 -1.40 -3.59
C ALA A 100 9.08 -1.13 -2.76
N PHE A 101 9.11 0.00 -2.04
CA PHE A 101 10.21 0.34 -1.13
C PHE A 101 10.27 -0.61 0.08
N LEU A 102 9.14 -0.92 0.72
CA LEU A 102 9.07 -1.87 1.81
C LEU A 102 9.49 -3.28 1.36
N VAL A 103 9.05 -3.71 0.17
CA VAL A 103 9.45 -4.97 -0.47
C VAL A 103 10.95 -5.03 -0.68
N TRP A 104 11.54 -3.97 -1.22
CA TRP A 104 12.98 -3.88 -1.40
C TRP A 104 13.74 -3.96 -0.06
N LEU A 105 13.17 -3.41 1.01
CA LEU A 105 13.77 -3.40 2.34
C LEU A 105 13.86 -4.78 2.99
N TYR A 106 12.81 -5.61 2.85
CA TYR A 106 12.78 -6.96 3.44
C TYR A 106 13.30 -8.06 2.50
N HIS A 107 13.53 -7.77 1.22
CA HIS A 107 13.92 -8.79 0.24
C HIS A 107 15.35 -9.33 0.53
N PRO A 108 15.47 -10.64 0.84
CA PRO A 108 16.71 -11.22 1.37
C PRO A 108 17.87 -11.24 0.36
N ASN A 109 17.59 -11.20 -0.94
CA ASN A 109 18.63 -11.20 -1.99
C ASN A 109 19.22 -9.80 -2.28
N THR A 110 18.52 -8.71 -1.92
CA THR A 110 19.02 -7.34 -2.15
C THR A 110 19.64 -6.70 -0.91
N MET A 111 19.50 -7.34 0.26
CA MET A 111 20.04 -6.86 1.54
C MET A 111 19.83 -5.35 1.77
N GLY A 112 18.66 -4.83 1.39
CA GLY A 112 18.35 -3.39 1.45
C GLY A 112 18.46 -2.82 2.87
N ALA A 113 18.05 -3.61 3.88
CA ALA A 113 18.24 -3.27 5.29
C ALA A 113 19.72 -3.13 5.69
N VAL A 114 20.62 -3.97 5.15
CA VAL A 114 22.07 -3.90 5.41
C VAL A 114 22.68 -2.65 4.76
N VAL A 115 22.22 -2.27 3.56
CA VAL A 115 22.65 -1.03 2.89
C VAL A 115 22.23 0.20 3.71
N VAL A 116 20.98 0.26 4.18
CA VAL A 116 20.52 1.36 5.04
C VAL A 116 21.29 1.38 6.36
N TYR A 117 21.50 0.22 6.99
CA TYR A 117 22.28 0.11 8.23
C TYR A 117 23.71 0.64 8.05
N THR A 118 24.39 0.23 6.98
CA THR A 118 25.77 0.67 6.70
C THR A 118 25.89 2.13 6.29
N GLN A 119 24.85 2.75 5.70
CA GLN A 119 24.90 4.16 5.32
C GLN A 119 24.41 5.12 6.41
N VAL A 120 23.51 4.69 7.29
CA VAL A 120 22.91 5.56 8.32
C VAL A 120 23.63 5.44 9.66
N ILE A 121 24.19 4.27 9.99
CA ILE A 121 24.75 4.00 11.33
C ILE A 121 26.28 3.90 11.33
N ARG A 122 26.94 3.53 10.22
CA ARG A 122 28.40 3.32 10.17
C ARG A 122 29.14 4.36 9.34
#